data_AF-A0A9E9LYT5-F1
#
_entry.id   AF-A0A9E9LYT5-F1
#
_cell.length_a   1.000
_cell.length_b   1.000
_cell.length_c   1.000
_cell.angle_alpha   90.00
_cell.angle_beta   90.00
_cell.angle_gamma   90.00
#
_symmetry.space_group_name_H-M   'P 1'
#
loop_
_entity.id
_entity.type
_entity.pdbx_description
1 polymer ?
#
loop_
_entity_poly.entity_id
_entity_poly.type
_entity_poly.pdbx_seq_one_letter_code
_entity_poly.pdbx_strand_id
1 'polypeptide(L)'
;MDPILQNHVNRIAQHLTEGFPEDYLNECGEPMDALDYLQDALDIQYIVDGNRTYLAARVLVAFGGPNIWINTQTGYVEGYWGGEAVEAPFIDNIGIDEALEELWNCY
;
A
#
# COMPACT_ATOMS: atom_id res chain seq x y z
N MET A 1 -14.61 17.70 0.50
CA MET A 1 -13.38 17.00 0.92
C MET A 1 -13.47 16.77 2.41
N ASP A 2 -13.76 15.54 2.78
CA ASP A 2 -13.78 15.04 4.14
C ASP A 2 -12.36 15.09 4.72
N PRO A 3 -12.11 15.95 5.73
CA PRO A 3 -10.78 16.11 6.30
C PRO A 3 -10.29 14.83 7.02
N ILE A 4 -11.19 13.94 7.45
CA ILE A 4 -10.82 12.68 8.08
C ILE A 4 -10.26 11.73 7.02
N LEU A 5 -10.92 11.63 5.86
CA LEU A 5 -10.47 10.80 4.75
C LEU A 5 -9.10 11.26 4.23
N GLN A 6 -8.93 12.56 3.97
CA GLN A 6 -7.65 13.10 3.50
C GLN A 6 -6.52 12.86 4.51
N ASN A 7 -6.79 13.05 5.80
CA ASN A 7 -5.78 12.80 6.83
C ASN A 7 -5.38 11.31 6.88
N HIS A 8 -6.34 10.39 6.72
CA HIS A 8 -6.03 8.96 6.72
C HIS A 8 -5.14 8.57 5.53
N VAL A 9 -5.50 9.04 4.32
CA VAL A 9 -4.70 8.82 3.10
C VAL A 9 -3.29 9.42 3.23
N ASN A 10 -3.19 10.65 3.76
CA ASN A 10 -1.90 11.30 3.98
C ASN A 10 -1.01 10.52 4.95
N ARG A 11 -1.57 9.97 6.03
CA ARG A 11 -0.80 9.20 7.02
C ARG A 11 -0.20 7.93 6.41
N ILE A 12 -0.96 7.22 5.59
CA ILE A 12 -0.47 6.01 4.92
C ILE A 12 0.63 6.39 3.92
N ALA A 13 0.40 7.42 3.09
CA ALA A 13 1.41 7.89 2.14
C ALA A 13 2.70 8.36 2.83
N GLN A 14 2.57 9.03 3.98
CA GLN A 14 3.70 9.44 4.81
C GLN A 14 4.47 8.23 5.35
N HIS A 15 3.79 7.20 5.86
CA HIS A 15 4.47 5.99 6.34
C HIS A 15 5.26 5.27 5.23
N LEU A 16 4.67 5.14 4.02
CA LEU A 16 5.37 4.58 2.87
C LEU A 16 6.62 5.39 2.49
N THR A 17 6.51 6.71 2.59
CA THR A 17 7.58 7.66 2.25
C THR A 17 8.67 7.76 3.32
N GLU A 18 8.33 7.67 4.60
CA GLU A 18 9.31 7.78 5.69
C GLU A 18 10.00 6.45 5.97
N GLY A 19 9.35 5.33 5.62
CA GLY A 19 9.82 4.00 5.94
C GLY A 19 9.48 3.58 7.37
N PHE A 20 9.89 2.37 7.74
CA PHE A 20 9.75 1.88 9.11
C PHE A 20 10.94 2.32 9.97
N PRO A 21 10.71 2.91 11.16
CA PRO A 21 11.76 3.10 12.15
C PRO A 21 12.43 1.78 12.54
N GLU A 22 13.72 1.80 12.86
CA GLU A 22 14.48 0.57 13.24
C GLU A 22 13.89 -0.15 14.47
N ASP A 23 13.20 0.57 15.35
CA ASP A 23 12.55 0.04 16.55
C ASP A 23 11.11 -0.40 16.33
N TYR A 24 10.58 -0.27 15.10
CA TYR A 24 9.29 -0.81 14.70
C TYR A 24 9.47 -2.27 14.27
N LEU A 25 9.19 -3.18 15.20
CA LEU A 25 9.40 -4.61 15.03
C LEU A 25 8.09 -5.33 14.68
N ASN A 26 8.21 -6.36 13.85
CA ASN A 26 7.13 -7.30 13.55
C ASN A 26 6.82 -8.23 14.76
N GLU A 27 5.86 -9.14 14.60
CA GLU A 27 5.45 -10.07 15.66
C GLU A 27 6.56 -11.02 16.13
N CYS A 28 7.60 -11.22 15.32
CA CYS A 28 8.76 -12.05 15.61
C CYS A 28 9.89 -11.27 16.32
N GLY A 29 9.75 -9.95 16.49
CA GLY A 29 10.78 -9.09 17.07
C GLY A 29 11.90 -8.72 16.08
N GLU A 30 11.66 -8.86 14.78
CA GLU A 30 12.57 -8.45 13.70
C GLU A 30 12.12 -7.10 13.12
N PRO A 31 13.01 -6.31 12.50
CA PRO A 31 12.63 -5.06 11.85
C PRO A 31 11.52 -5.27 10.84
N MET A 32 10.48 -4.44 10.89
CA MET A 32 9.35 -4.52 9.96
C MET A 32 9.82 -4.35 8.52
N ASP A 33 9.38 -5.24 7.63
CA ASP A 33 9.59 -5.11 6.19
C ASP A 33 8.27 -4.94 5.40
N ALA A 34 8.38 -4.79 4.08
CA ALA A 34 7.20 -4.64 3.22
C ALA A 34 6.34 -5.91 3.14
N LEU A 35 6.94 -7.12 3.24
CA LEU A 35 6.18 -8.36 3.24
C LEU A 35 5.33 -8.46 4.50
N ASP A 36 5.90 -8.12 5.66
CA ASP A 36 5.18 -8.00 6.93
C ASP A 36 4.03 -7.00 6.81
N TYR A 37 4.25 -5.84 6.17
CA TYR A 37 3.20 -4.84 5.98
C TYR A 37 2.06 -5.36 5.11
N LEU A 38 2.37 -6.17 4.09
CA LEU A 38 1.39 -6.78 3.19
C LEU A 38 0.59 -7.92 3.83
N GLN A 39 1.01 -8.48 4.98
CA GLN A 39 0.24 -9.52 5.69
C GLN A 39 -1.12 -9.00 6.16
N ASP A 40 -1.22 -7.70 6.46
CA ASP A 40 -2.45 -7.02 6.86
C ASP A 40 -3.30 -6.55 5.66
N ALA A 41 -2.87 -6.80 4.42
CA ALA A 41 -3.60 -6.39 3.23
C ALA A 41 -4.94 -7.15 3.11
N LEU A 42 -6.00 -6.41 2.77
CA LEU A 42 -7.35 -6.96 2.63
C LEU A 42 -7.61 -7.54 1.22
N ASP A 43 -6.95 -6.98 0.21
CA ASP A 43 -7.01 -7.43 -1.19
C ASP A 43 -5.75 -6.95 -1.94
N ILE A 44 -5.28 -7.73 -2.91
CA ILE A 44 -4.17 -7.38 -3.79
C ILE A 44 -4.59 -7.60 -5.24
N GLN A 45 -4.53 -6.53 -6.04
CA GLN A 45 -4.84 -6.54 -7.46
C GLN A 45 -3.57 -6.37 -8.28
N TYR A 46 -3.13 -7.43 -8.92
CA TYR A 46 -1.96 -7.42 -9.78
C TYR A 46 -2.27 -6.89 -11.18
N ILE A 47 -1.38 -6.03 -11.68
CA ILE A 47 -1.36 -5.55 -13.06
C ILE A 47 -0.20 -6.25 -13.74
N VAL A 48 -0.52 -7.08 -14.72
CA VAL A 48 0.46 -7.93 -15.43
C VAL A 48 0.29 -7.80 -16.94
N ASP A 49 1.36 -8.08 -17.68
CA ASP A 49 1.30 -8.15 -19.13
C ASP A 49 0.68 -9.47 -19.63
N GLY A 50 0.60 -9.63 -20.96
CA GLY A 50 0.08 -10.86 -21.57
C GLY A 50 0.91 -12.12 -21.29
N ASN A 51 2.18 -11.97 -20.87
CA ASN A 51 3.08 -13.05 -20.50
C ASN A 51 3.07 -13.34 -18.99
N ARG A 52 2.18 -12.68 -18.22
CA ARG A 52 2.13 -12.73 -16.76
C ARG A 52 3.36 -12.13 -16.07
N THR A 53 4.08 -11.24 -16.74
CA THR A 53 5.13 -10.45 -16.11
C THR A 53 4.50 -9.36 -15.25
N TYR A 54 4.98 -9.24 -14.01
CA TYR A 54 4.57 -8.19 -13.07
C TYR A 54 4.85 -6.80 -13.66
N LEU A 55 3.88 -5.88 -13.53
CA LEU A 55 4.05 -4.48 -13.92
C LEU A 55 3.82 -3.52 -12.76
N ALA A 56 2.84 -3.81 -11.91
CA ALA A 56 2.47 -3.05 -10.73
C ALA A 56 1.36 -3.79 -9.95
N ALA A 57 0.92 -3.23 -8.83
CA ALA A 57 -0.24 -3.73 -8.09
C ALA A 57 -1.00 -2.61 -7.36
N ARG A 58 -2.21 -2.96 -6.92
CA ARG A 58 -3.02 -2.15 -5.99
C ARG A 58 -3.32 -2.97 -4.74
N VAL A 59 -3.15 -2.37 -3.57
CA VAL A 59 -3.32 -3.03 -2.27
C VAL A 59 -4.42 -2.33 -1.48
N LEU A 60 -5.46 -3.06 -1.09
CA LEU A 60 -6.53 -2.54 -0.23
C LEU A 60 -6.09 -2.64 1.24
N VAL A 61 -5.93 -1.49 1.90
CA VAL A 61 -5.43 -1.42 3.29
C VAL A 61 -6.49 -0.95 4.30
N ALA A 62 -7.62 -0.44 3.83
CA ALA A 62 -8.77 -0.12 4.68
C ALA A 62 -10.09 -0.34 3.94
N PHE A 63 -11.07 -0.94 4.63
CA PHE A 63 -12.40 -1.26 4.11
C PHE A 63 -13.47 -1.16 5.21
N GLY A 64 -14.74 -0.95 4.86
CA GLY A 64 -15.86 -0.90 5.81
C GLY A 64 -16.13 0.48 6.42
N GLY A 65 -15.32 1.46 6.06
CA GLY A 65 -15.60 2.89 6.12
C GLY A 65 -15.06 3.47 4.81
N PRO A 66 -13.97 4.26 4.83
CA PRO A 66 -13.28 4.59 3.60
C PRO A 66 -12.63 3.34 2.99
N ASN A 67 -12.67 3.23 1.66
CA ASN A 67 -11.86 2.27 0.93
C ASN A 67 -10.54 2.94 0.55
N ILE A 68 -9.42 2.46 1.09
CA ILE A 68 -8.10 3.03 0.83
C ILE A 68 -7.22 2.03 0.10
N TRP A 69 -6.69 2.45 -1.03
CA TRP A 69 -5.82 1.67 -1.90
C TRP A 69 -4.44 2.30 -1.95
N ILE A 70 -3.40 1.49 -1.90
CA ILE A 70 -2.05 1.87 -2.32
C ILE A 70 -1.91 1.43 -3.77
N ASN A 71 -1.57 2.35 -4.68
CA ASN A 71 -1.45 2.07 -6.11
C ASN A 71 0.00 2.29 -6.55
N THR A 72 0.75 1.20 -6.74
CA THR A 72 2.17 1.27 -7.11
C THR A 72 2.37 1.71 -8.57
N GLN A 73 1.35 1.51 -9.41
CA GLN A 73 1.40 1.96 -10.82
C GLN A 73 1.42 3.49 -10.91
N THR A 74 0.63 4.17 -10.07
CA THR A 74 0.51 5.64 -10.10
C THR A 74 1.41 6.31 -9.08
N GLY A 75 1.83 5.61 -8.03
CA GLY A 75 2.58 6.19 -6.90
C GLY A 75 1.69 7.00 -5.95
N TYR A 76 0.40 6.63 -5.85
CA TYR A 76 -0.57 7.30 -4.98
C TYR A 76 -1.24 6.34 -4.00
N VAL A 77 -1.55 6.87 -2.82
CA VAL A 77 -2.57 6.31 -1.93
C VAL A 77 -3.90 6.97 -2.28
N GLU A 78 -4.91 6.17 -2.56
CA GLU A 78 -6.22 6.58 -3.07
C GLU A 78 -7.30 6.25 -2.04
N GLY A 79 -8.10 7.22 -1.61
CA GLY A 79 -9.19 7.04 -0.65
C GLY A 79 -10.55 7.36 -1.24
N TYR A 80 -11.54 6.51 -0.98
CA TYR A 80 -12.91 6.67 -1.48
C TYR A 80 -13.94 6.52 -0.36
N TRP A 81 -14.80 7.52 -0.17
CA TRP A 81 -15.90 7.46 0.81
C TRP A 81 -17.04 8.39 0.42
N GLY A 82 -18.29 7.91 0.51
CA GLY A 82 -19.48 8.78 0.37
C GLY A 82 -19.60 9.54 -0.97
N GLY A 83 -18.97 9.05 -2.04
CA GLY A 83 -18.91 9.73 -3.33
C GLY A 83 -17.77 10.74 -3.48
N GLU A 84 -16.95 10.94 -2.45
CA GLU A 84 -15.70 11.70 -2.51
C GLU A 84 -14.51 10.77 -2.82
N ALA A 85 -13.51 11.34 -3.49
CA ALA A 85 -12.22 10.72 -3.74
C ALA A 85 -11.11 11.69 -3.34
N VAL A 86 -10.08 11.18 -2.69
CA VAL A 86 -8.85 11.92 -2.37
C VAL A 86 -7.63 11.07 -2.68
N GLU A 87 -6.50 11.71 -2.88
CA GLU A 87 -5.23 11.04 -3.16
C GLU A 87 -4.07 11.73 -2.44
N ALA A 88 -3.02 10.97 -2.16
CA ALA A 88 -1.74 11.50 -1.71
C ALA A 88 -0.59 10.74 -2.38
N PRO A 89 0.41 11.44 -2.96
CA PRO A 89 1.57 10.79 -3.54
C PRO A 89 2.46 10.21 -2.45
N PHE A 90 3.19 9.15 -2.76
CA PHE A 90 4.21 8.60 -1.87
C PHE A 90 5.49 8.26 -2.63
N ILE A 91 6.60 8.13 -1.90
CA ILE A 91 7.84 7.51 -2.38
C ILE A 91 7.88 6.12 -1.75
N ASP A 92 8.15 5.08 -2.54
CA ASP A 92 8.25 3.72 -2.01
C ASP A 92 9.61 3.49 -1.33
N ASN A 93 9.72 3.87 -0.06
CA ASN A 93 10.94 3.66 0.73
C ASN A 93 10.90 2.37 1.55
N ILE A 94 9.77 1.65 1.56
CA ILE A 94 9.66 0.34 2.22
C ILE A 94 9.87 -0.84 1.25
N GLY A 95 9.84 -0.59 -0.06
CA GLY A 95 9.98 -1.63 -1.09
C GLY A 95 8.69 -2.42 -1.31
N ILE A 96 7.53 -1.77 -1.21
CA ILE A 96 6.23 -2.45 -1.35
C ILE A 96 6.01 -2.99 -2.76
N ASP A 97 6.47 -2.28 -3.80
CA ASP A 97 6.32 -2.74 -5.19
C ASP A 97 7.20 -3.97 -5.47
N GLU A 98 8.42 -3.99 -4.94
CA GLU A 98 9.34 -5.14 -5.01
C GLU A 98 8.75 -6.35 -4.26
N ALA A 99 8.25 -6.15 -3.03
CA ALA A 99 7.60 -7.21 -2.27
C ALA A 99 6.37 -7.79 -2.99
N LEU A 100 5.58 -6.95 -3.68
CA LEU A 100 4.44 -7.41 -4.48
C LEU A 100 4.89 -8.23 -5.70
N GLU A 101 5.96 -7.82 -6.37
CA GLU A 101 6.58 -8.60 -7.45
C GLU A 101 7.08 -9.97 -6.96
N GLU A 102 7.76 -10.01 -5.81
CA GLU A 102 8.21 -11.25 -5.19
C GLU A 102 7.04 -12.19 -4.89
N LEU A 103 5.98 -11.67 -4.26
CA LEU A 103 4.76 -12.44 -3.99
C LEU A 103 4.11 -12.96 -5.27
N TRP A 104 4.04 -12.16 -6.33
CA TRP A 104 3.49 -12.58 -7.63
C TRP A 104 4.27 -13.76 -8.22
N ASN A 105 5.61 -13.68 -8.16
CA ASN A 105 6.50 -14.71 -8.72
C ASN A 105 6.52 -16.01 -7.90
N CYS A 106 5.93 -16.04 -6.71
CA CYS A 106 5.71 -17.26 -5.93
C CYS A 106 4.48 -18.07 -6.36
N TYR A 107 3.61 -17.54 -7.22
CA TYR A 107 2.41 -18.21 -7.75
C TYR A 107 2.67 -18.91 -9.11
#